data_AF-A0AAW9AYV4-F1
#
_entry.id   AF-A0AAW9AYV4-F1
#
_cell.length_a   1.000
_cell.length_b   1.000
_cell.length_c   1.000
_cell.angle_alpha   90.00
_cell.angle_beta   90.00
_cell.angle_gamma   90.00
#
_symmetry.space_group_name_H-M   'P 1'
#
loop_
_entity.id
_entity.type
_entity.pdbx_description
1 polymer ?
#
loop_
_entity_poly.entity_id
_entity_poly.type
_entity_poly.pdbx_seq_one_letter_code
_entity_poly.pdbx_strand_id
1 'polypeptide(L)'
;MELYMKRFYLMMPLLLTSFSWQASGASVSGTIDVSINLVQGCVINGNNAVDAASGVGFGSLAFGDVPAIFSEQDGVVNGGSATGIEVLCSNGVTPTFTLGTGLYDASATVGTYAMSNGAQFIDYTLFTDSDRSTQIIQGGTVALSEFTSATSQTIELFAKAYGTSSIAGTYSDTISVTLSW
;
A
#
# COMPACT_ATOMS: atom_id res chain seq x y z
N MET A 1 -88.37 -13.46 -44.20
CA MET A 1 -88.32 -14.63 -45.09
C MET A 1 -86.84 -14.96 -45.23
N GLU A 2 -86.29 -15.97 -44.60
CA GLU A 2 -86.75 -17.37 -44.56
C GLU A 2 -86.47 -18.02 -43.20
N LEU A 3 -87.26 -19.05 -42.94
CA LEU A 3 -87.48 -19.78 -41.71
C LEU A 3 -86.54 -20.99 -41.57
N TYR A 4 -86.24 -21.35 -40.31
CA TYR A 4 -86.33 -22.72 -39.76
C TYR A 4 -85.40 -23.82 -40.32
N MET A 5 -84.61 -24.47 -39.45
CA MET A 5 -84.91 -25.84 -38.98
C MET A 5 -83.95 -26.32 -37.87
N LYS A 6 -84.57 -26.90 -36.86
CA LYS A 6 -84.03 -27.49 -35.62
C LYS A 6 -83.28 -28.80 -35.92
N ARG A 7 -82.04 -28.97 -35.44
CA ARG A 7 -81.39 -30.29 -35.29
C ARG A 7 -80.72 -30.37 -33.92
N PHE A 8 -81.34 -31.19 -33.07
CA PHE A 8 -80.90 -31.52 -31.72
C PHE A 8 -79.88 -32.66 -31.83
N TYR A 9 -78.60 -32.40 -31.57
CA TYR A 9 -77.58 -33.44 -31.40
C TYR A 9 -77.08 -33.40 -29.96
N LEU A 10 -77.40 -34.48 -29.23
CA LEU A 10 -76.81 -34.82 -27.94
C LEU A 10 -75.34 -35.19 -28.20
N MET A 11 -74.37 -34.37 -27.78
CA MET A 11 -72.93 -34.67 -27.86
C MET A 11 -72.35 -34.70 -26.44
N MET A 12 -71.85 -35.88 -26.08
CA MET A 12 -71.22 -36.23 -24.81
C MET A 12 -69.95 -35.39 -24.57
N PRO A 13 -69.65 -34.93 -23.34
CA PRO A 13 -68.60 -33.95 -23.09
C PRO A 13 -67.22 -34.64 -23.09
N LEU A 14 -66.29 -34.17 -23.92
CA LEU A 14 -64.88 -34.56 -23.84
C LEU A 14 -64.12 -33.47 -23.08
N LEU A 15 -64.11 -33.58 -21.75
CA LEU A 15 -63.21 -32.78 -20.90
C LEU A 15 -61.77 -33.23 -21.17
N LEU A 16 -61.07 -32.51 -22.06
CA LEU A 16 -59.62 -32.59 -22.16
C LEU A 16 -59.02 -31.92 -20.92
N THR A 17 -58.75 -32.70 -19.88
CA THR A 17 -57.90 -32.26 -18.78
C THR A 17 -56.48 -32.14 -19.32
N SER A 18 -56.05 -30.91 -19.60
CA SER A 18 -54.66 -30.58 -19.89
C SER A 18 -53.80 -31.00 -18.70
N PHE A 19 -53.14 -32.15 -18.83
CA PHE A 19 -52.19 -32.66 -17.86
C PHE A 19 -50.92 -31.80 -17.97
N SER A 20 -50.92 -30.67 -17.25
CA SER A 20 -49.72 -29.84 -17.11
C SER A 20 -48.69 -30.65 -16.34
N TRP A 21 -47.73 -31.27 -17.04
CA TRP A 21 -46.52 -31.82 -16.42
C TRP A 21 -45.79 -30.68 -15.72
N GLN A 22 -46.02 -30.53 -14.42
CA GLN A 22 -45.19 -29.72 -13.55
C GLN A 22 -43.86 -30.47 -13.42
N ALA A 23 -42.89 -30.10 -14.25
CA ALA A 23 -41.52 -30.51 -14.06
C ALA A 23 -41.03 -29.95 -12.72
N SER A 24 -41.02 -30.77 -11.67
CA SER A 24 -40.41 -30.38 -10.40
C SER A 24 -38.89 -30.36 -10.60
N GLY A 25 -38.30 -29.17 -10.69
CA GLY A 25 -36.85 -29.05 -10.64
C GLY A 25 -36.36 -29.57 -9.29
N ALA A 26 -35.56 -30.63 -9.28
CA ALA A 26 -34.91 -31.10 -8.06
C ALA A 26 -33.85 -30.09 -7.64
N SER A 27 -33.98 -29.54 -6.43
CA SER A 27 -33.01 -28.62 -5.85
C SER A 27 -32.36 -29.24 -4.62
N VAL A 28 -31.05 -29.10 -4.52
CA VAL A 28 -30.27 -29.45 -3.32
C VAL A 28 -29.68 -28.16 -2.77
N SER A 29 -29.90 -27.89 -1.50
CA SER A 29 -29.35 -26.75 -0.76
C SER A 29 -28.32 -27.22 0.26
N GLY A 30 -27.33 -26.37 0.53
CA GLY A 30 -26.31 -26.60 1.55
C GLY A 30 -25.80 -25.29 2.16
N THR A 31 -24.78 -25.38 2.99
CA THR A 31 -24.14 -24.24 3.66
C THR A 31 -22.66 -24.12 3.26
N ILE A 32 -22.11 -22.92 3.42
CA ILE A 32 -20.68 -22.63 3.24
C ILE A 32 -20.17 -22.08 4.57
N ASP A 33 -19.13 -22.69 5.12
CA ASP A 33 -18.43 -22.16 6.28
C ASP A 33 -17.42 -21.09 5.85
N VAL A 34 -17.42 -19.95 6.55
CA VAL A 34 -16.55 -18.80 6.27
C VAL A 34 -15.76 -18.45 7.54
N SER A 35 -14.45 -18.33 7.44
CA SER A 35 -13.57 -17.96 8.57
C SER A 35 -12.45 -17.01 8.13
N ILE A 36 -11.95 -16.22 9.09
CA ILE A 36 -10.78 -15.35 8.95
C ILE A 36 -9.99 -15.36 10.27
N ASN A 37 -8.67 -15.40 10.19
CA ASN A 37 -7.78 -15.21 11.34
C ASN A 37 -7.20 -13.79 11.32
N LEU A 38 -7.46 -13.01 12.36
CA LEU A 38 -6.94 -11.66 12.49
C LEU A 38 -5.75 -11.66 13.44
N VAL A 39 -4.61 -11.16 12.95
CA VAL A 39 -3.39 -10.96 13.74
C VAL A 39 -3.06 -9.48 13.79
N GLN A 40 -2.25 -9.07 14.78
CA GLN A 40 -1.72 -7.71 14.78
C GLN A 40 -0.83 -7.48 13.56
N GLY A 41 -0.93 -6.29 13.02
CA GLY A 41 -0.15 -5.85 11.87
C GLY A 41 -0.45 -4.40 11.52
N CYS A 42 0.28 -3.92 10.53
CA CYS A 42 0.19 -2.57 9.99
C CYS A 42 -0.01 -2.60 8.49
N VAL A 43 -0.61 -1.55 7.94
CA VAL A 43 -0.69 -1.26 6.52
C VAL A 43 0.26 -0.10 6.27
N ILE A 44 1.26 -0.30 5.42
CA ILE A 44 2.31 0.66 5.11
C ILE A 44 2.16 1.07 3.65
N ASN A 45 1.79 2.33 3.40
CA ASN A 45 1.49 2.83 2.05
C ASN A 45 0.51 1.93 1.28
N GLY A 46 -0.51 1.42 1.97
CA GLY A 46 -1.49 0.48 1.41
C GLY A 46 -1.06 -1.00 1.37
N ASN A 47 0.16 -1.34 1.79
CA ASN A 47 0.65 -2.72 1.82
C ASN A 47 0.47 -3.35 3.20
N ASN A 48 -0.19 -4.52 3.26
CA ASN A 48 -0.35 -5.26 4.51
C ASN A 48 1.00 -5.83 4.99
N ALA A 49 1.37 -5.53 6.22
CA ALA A 49 2.54 -6.01 6.93
C ALA A 49 2.10 -6.66 8.26
N VAL A 50 2.33 -7.96 8.38
CA VAL A 50 2.14 -8.72 9.62
C VAL A 50 3.51 -9.10 10.19
N ASP A 51 3.55 -9.79 11.33
CA ASP A 51 4.80 -10.25 11.92
C ASP A 51 5.68 -11.00 10.90
N ALA A 52 6.98 -10.75 10.96
CA ALA A 52 8.02 -11.23 10.04
C ALA A 52 7.82 -10.89 8.55
N ALA A 53 6.94 -9.94 8.20
CA ALA A 53 6.85 -9.43 6.84
C ALA A 53 8.20 -8.82 6.39
N SER A 54 8.56 -9.04 5.13
CA SER A 54 9.80 -8.53 4.53
C SER A 54 9.55 -8.01 3.11
N GLY A 55 10.45 -7.16 2.62
CA GLY A 55 10.31 -6.56 1.28
C GLY A 55 9.17 -5.54 1.15
N VAL A 56 8.66 -5.02 2.27
CA VAL A 56 7.63 -3.97 2.27
C VAL A 56 8.26 -2.64 1.84
N GLY A 57 7.63 -1.96 0.88
CA GLY A 57 8.08 -0.66 0.39
C GLY A 57 7.64 0.48 1.32
N PHE A 58 8.60 1.14 1.97
CA PHE A 58 8.33 2.27 2.86
C PHE A 58 8.24 3.61 2.12
N GLY A 59 8.67 3.69 0.87
CA GLY A 59 8.55 4.88 0.05
C GLY A 59 9.73 5.06 -0.89
N SER A 60 9.81 6.25 -1.47
CA SER A 60 10.92 6.66 -2.34
C SER A 60 11.33 8.10 -2.05
N LEU A 61 12.62 8.38 -2.19
CA LEU A 61 13.19 9.72 -2.12
C LEU A 61 13.84 10.03 -3.46
N ALA A 62 13.39 11.09 -4.12
CA ALA A 62 13.99 11.60 -5.34
C ALA A 62 14.35 13.07 -5.15
N PHE A 63 15.61 13.41 -5.44
CA PHE A 63 16.10 14.80 -5.40
C PHE A 63 15.78 15.58 -6.69
N GLY A 64 15.35 14.88 -7.75
CA GLY A 64 15.09 15.44 -9.08
C GLY A 64 16.36 15.61 -9.92
N ASP A 65 16.21 16.24 -11.08
CA ASP A 65 17.33 16.55 -11.97
C ASP A 65 18.04 17.84 -11.52
N VAL A 66 19.33 17.72 -11.20
CA VAL A 66 20.20 18.85 -10.83
C VAL A 66 21.51 18.80 -11.63
N PRO A 67 22.12 19.96 -11.96
CA PRO A 67 23.45 19.99 -12.57
C PRO A 67 24.47 19.34 -11.62
N ALA A 68 25.44 18.59 -12.16
CA ALA A 68 26.46 17.92 -11.34
C ALA A 68 27.36 18.87 -10.53
N ILE A 69 27.25 20.18 -10.72
CA ILE A 69 28.00 21.22 -9.97
C ILE A 69 27.14 21.91 -8.89
N PHE A 70 26.04 21.28 -8.46
CA PHE A 70 25.18 21.80 -7.40
C PHE A 70 25.89 21.83 -6.04
N SER A 71 25.40 22.65 -5.11
CA SER A 71 25.91 22.69 -3.73
C SER A 71 25.08 21.84 -2.79
N GLU A 72 23.77 22.06 -2.79
CA GLU A 72 22.78 21.36 -1.98
C GLU A 72 21.51 21.16 -2.80
N GLN A 73 20.81 20.06 -2.56
CA GLN A 73 19.49 19.81 -3.14
C GLN A 73 18.59 19.16 -2.10
N ASP A 74 17.42 19.74 -1.91
CA ASP A 74 16.45 19.27 -0.94
C ASP A 74 15.55 18.17 -1.54
N GLY A 75 15.13 17.24 -0.69
CA GLY A 75 14.18 16.18 -1.03
C GLY A 75 13.26 15.85 0.12
N VAL A 76 12.26 15.00 -0.17
CA VAL A 76 11.31 14.46 0.81
C VAL A 76 10.96 13.02 0.44
N VAL A 77 10.81 12.17 1.44
CA VAL A 77 10.34 10.79 1.24
C VAL A 77 8.86 10.81 0.89
N ASN A 78 8.47 10.06 -0.13
CA ASN A 78 7.09 9.90 -0.57
C ASN A 78 6.68 8.43 -0.43
N GLY A 79 5.58 8.18 0.28
CA GLY A 79 4.94 6.88 0.45
C GLY A 79 4.06 6.47 -0.73
N GLY A 80 4.13 7.18 -1.85
CA GLY A 80 3.36 6.89 -3.07
C GLY A 80 2.11 7.77 -3.21
N SER A 81 1.13 7.62 -2.32
CA SER A 81 -0.13 8.38 -2.38
C SER A 81 -0.05 9.78 -1.72
N ALA A 82 0.96 10.01 -0.89
CA ALA A 82 1.16 11.24 -0.15
C ALA A 82 2.66 11.48 0.14
N THR A 83 2.97 12.69 0.61
CA THR A 83 4.25 13.01 1.24
C THR A 83 4.37 12.24 2.56
N GLY A 84 5.54 11.66 2.82
CA GLY A 84 5.78 10.82 3.99
C GLY A 84 5.29 9.38 3.83
N ILE A 85 5.56 8.57 4.84
CA ILE A 85 5.23 7.14 4.91
C ILE A 85 3.92 7.02 5.68
N GLU A 86 2.87 6.53 5.02
CA GLU A 86 1.58 6.30 5.68
C GLU A 86 1.59 4.95 6.40
N VAL A 87 1.24 4.96 7.68
CA VAL A 87 1.18 3.78 8.54
C VAL A 87 -0.19 3.71 9.21
N LEU A 88 -0.87 2.57 9.06
CA LEU A 88 -2.12 2.27 9.76
C LEU A 88 -2.02 0.91 10.45
N CYS A 89 -2.02 0.88 11.77
CA CYS A 89 -1.91 -0.38 12.51
C CYS A 89 -3.21 -0.83 13.16
N SER A 90 -3.22 -2.10 13.57
CA SER A 90 -4.27 -2.70 14.39
C SER A 90 -4.45 -1.93 15.71
N ASN A 91 -5.66 -1.96 16.28
CA ASN A 91 -5.91 -1.30 17.57
C ASN A 91 -5.02 -1.87 18.69
N GLY A 92 -4.41 -1.01 19.51
CA GLY A 92 -3.48 -1.36 20.58
C GLY A 92 -2.02 -1.55 20.14
N VAL A 93 -1.70 -1.33 18.86
CA VAL A 93 -0.33 -1.38 18.35
C VAL A 93 0.34 0.00 18.52
N THR A 94 1.54 0.03 19.09
CA THR A 94 2.39 1.24 19.21
C THR A 94 3.67 1.05 18.40
N PRO A 95 3.66 1.38 17.10
CA PRO A 95 4.78 1.03 16.24
C PRO A 95 5.92 2.04 16.36
N THR A 96 7.15 1.54 16.22
CA THR A 96 8.38 2.32 16.14
C THR A 96 9.06 2.07 14.81
N PHE A 97 9.28 3.14 14.05
CA PHE A 97 10.09 3.12 12.83
C PHE A 97 11.55 3.29 13.19
N THR A 98 12.41 2.45 12.62
CA THR A 98 13.86 2.51 12.81
C THR A 98 14.53 2.61 11.45
N LEU A 99 15.36 3.62 11.31
CA LEU A 99 16.19 3.83 10.13
C LEU A 99 17.40 2.90 10.20
N GLY A 100 17.63 2.11 9.15
CA GLY A 100 18.78 1.21 9.02
C GLY A 100 19.91 1.84 8.22
N THR A 101 20.75 1.01 7.62
CA THR A 101 21.89 1.41 6.79
C THR A 101 21.50 1.51 5.31
N GLY A 102 22.13 2.45 4.59
CA GLY A 102 22.21 2.47 3.13
C GLY A 102 23.31 1.54 2.59
N LEU A 103 23.35 1.36 1.28
CA LEU A 103 24.31 0.47 0.61
C LEU A 103 25.72 1.07 0.58
N TYR A 104 25.83 2.40 0.60
CA TYR A 104 27.09 3.09 0.36
C TYR A 104 27.52 4.03 1.50
N ASP A 105 26.92 3.91 2.69
CA ASP A 105 27.15 4.78 3.85
C ASP A 105 28.63 4.99 4.18
N ALA A 106 29.46 3.95 4.04
CA ALA A 106 30.90 4.03 4.30
C ALA A 106 31.67 4.97 3.36
N SER A 107 31.05 5.40 2.25
CA SER A 107 31.62 6.35 1.29
C SER A 107 31.19 7.80 1.56
N ALA A 108 30.27 8.03 2.50
CA ALA A 108 29.85 9.37 2.89
C ALA A 108 30.99 10.11 3.62
N THR A 109 31.14 11.39 3.32
CA THR A 109 32.17 12.30 3.85
C THR A 109 31.59 13.59 4.44
N VAL A 110 30.48 14.07 3.91
CA VAL A 110 29.73 15.26 4.34
C VAL A 110 28.39 14.87 4.94
N GLY A 111 27.65 14.00 4.25
CA GLY A 111 26.37 13.47 4.72
C GLY A 111 26.54 12.24 5.60
N THR A 112 25.43 11.58 5.94
CA THR A 112 25.44 10.30 6.69
C THR A 112 25.09 9.09 5.85
N TYR A 113 24.56 9.32 4.66
CA TYR A 113 24.29 8.30 3.65
C TYR A 113 24.95 8.73 2.35
N ALA A 114 25.14 7.79 1.43
CA ALA A 114 25.65 8.09 0.10
C ALA A 114 24.90 7.29 -0.96
N MET A 115 24.71 7.91 -2.12
CA MET A 115 24.20 7.25 -3.32
C MET A 115 25.32 7.13 -4.35
N SER A 116 25.29 6.06 -5.14
CA SER A 116 26.34 5.75 -6.11
C SER A 116 25.80 5.64 -7.53
N ASN A 117 26.61 6.06 -8.50
CA ASN A 117 26.42 5.74 -9.92
C ASN A 117 27.32 4.56 -10.38
N GLY A 118 27.98 3.87 -9.44
CA GLY A 118 28.94 2.79 -9.69
C GLY A 118 30.41 3.23 -9.75
N ALA A 119 30.71 4.53 -9.83
CA ALA A 119 32.07 5.05 -9.88
C ALA A 119 32.32 6.23 -8.92
N GLN A 120 31.30 7.05 -8.68
CA GLN A 120 31.32 8.22 -7.81
C GLN A 120 30.18 8.12 -6.81
N PHE A 121 30.25 8.95 -5.78
CA PHE A 121 29.25 9.05 -4.73
C PHE A 121 28.72 10.47 -4.63
N ILE A 122 27.45 10.58 -4.23
CA ILE A 122 26.82 11.82 -3.78
C ILE A 122 26.27 11.56 -2.39
N ASP A 123 26.60 12.45 -1.46
CA ASP A 123 26.23 12.34 -0.07
C ASP A 123 24.83 12.91 0.18
N TYR A 124 24.13 12.37 1.15
CA TYR A 124 22.89 12.97 1.65
C TYR A 124 22.66 12.71 3.14
N THR A 125 21.82 13.55 3.73
CA THR A 125 21.40 13.48 5.13
C THR A 125 19.88 13.47 5.22
N LEU A 126 19.34 12.71 6.17
CA LEU A 126 17.91 12.62 6.47
C LEU A 126 17.57 13.38 7.76
N PHE A 127 16.35 13.93 7.80
CA PHE A 127 15.83 14.76 8.88
C PHE A 127 14.37 14.40 9.19
N THR A 128 13.95 14.63 10.42
CA THR A 128 12.56 14.39 10.88
C THR A 128 11.69 15.64 10.87
N ASP A 129 12.23 16.78 10.43
CA ASP A 129 11.53 18.07 10.36
C ASP A 129 11.77 18.77 9.01
N SER A 130 10.79 19.55 8.59
CA SER A 130 10.80 20.25 7.30
C SER A 130 11.91 21.30 7.18
N ASP A 131 12.36 21.85 8.32
CA ASP A 131 13.43 22.85 8.39
C ASP A 131 14.82 22.20 8.29
N ARG A 132 14.89 20.85 8.30
CA ARG A 132 16.11 20.06 8.22
C ARG A 132 17.10 20.41 9.33
N SER A 133 16.58 20.54 10.55
CA SER A 133 17.34 20.90 11.75
C SER A 133 17.63 19.69 12.67
N THR A 134 16.79 18.66 12.60
CA THR A 134 16.84 17.44 13.43
C THR A 134 17.19 16.26 12.56
N GLN A 135 18.48 15.97 12.51
CA GLN A 135 19.03 14.87 11.74
C GLN A 135 18.65 13.51 12.32
N ILE A 136 18.35 12.54 11.45
CA ILE A 136 18.17 11.12 11.78
C ILE A 136 19.19 10.27 11.03
N ILE A 137 19.89 9.42 11.75
CA ILE A 137 20.98 8.56 11.25
C ILE A 137 20.64 7.08 11.44
N GLN A 138 21.56 6.20 11.06
CA GLN A 138 21.39 4.76 11.23
C GLN A 138 21.11 4.42 12.70
N GLY A 139 20.09 3.60 12.95
CA GLY A 139 19.58 3.26 14.28
C GLY A 139 18.67 4.32 14.92
N GLY A 140 18.52 5.50 14.29
CA GLY A 140 17.58 6.52 14.72
C GLY A 140 16.13 6.06 14.56
N THR A 141 15.26 6.51 15.47
CA THR A 141 13.88 6.03 15.56
C THR A 141 12.85 7.15 15.47
N VAL A 142 11.71 6.88 14.86
CA VAL A 142 10.50 7.70 14.94
C VAL A 142 9.40 6.86 15.59
N ALA A 143 8.97 7.29 16.77
CA ALA A 143 7.86 6.65 17.48
C ALA A 143 6.52 7.20 16.97
N LEU A 144 5.59 6.30 16.66
CA LEU A 144 4.20 6.65 16.39
C LEU A 144 3.37 6.48 17.66
N SER A 145 2.22 7.16 17.70
CA SER A 145 1.28 6.98 18.80
C SER A 145 0.59 5.62 18.73
N GLU A 146 0.10 5.13 19.86
CA GLU A 146 -0.76 3.93 19.89
C GLU A 146 -1.97 4.12 18.96
N PHE A 147 -2.22 3.14 18.09
CA PHE A 147 -3.40 3.15 17.24
C PHE A 147 -4.62 2.75 18.05
N THR A 148 -5.57 3.66 18.20
CA THR A 148 -6.86 3.44 18.89
C THR A 148 -8.06 3.45 17.94
N SER A 149 -7.82 3.75 16.66
CA SER A 149 -8.83 3.85 15.60
C SER A 149 -8.23 3.47 14.24
N ALA A 150 -9.08 3.37 13.21
CA ALA A 150 -8.66 3.08 11.83
C ALA A 150 -8.14 4.34 11.10
N THR A 151 -7.36 5.18 11.77
CA THR A 151 -6.81 6.43 11.21
C THR A 151 -5.31 6.28 11.03
N SER A 152 -4.82 6.53 9.82
CA SER A 152 -3.39 6.49 9.53
C SER A 152 -2.62 7.58 10.28
N GLN A 153 -1.37 7.27 10.61
CA GLN A 153 -0.36 8.25 11.02
C GLN A 153 0.71 8.31 9.93
N THR A 154 1.38 9.46 9.82
CA THR A 154 2.40 9.70 8.78
C THR A 154 3.76 9.90 9.42
N ILE A 155 4.77 9.19 8.91
CA ILE A 155 6.18 9.46 9.21
C ILE A 155 6.72 10.35 8.10
N GLU A 156 7.07 11.58 8.42
CA GLU A 156 7.70 12.50 7.48
C GLU A 156 9.22 12.44 7.62
N LEU A 157 9.90 12.22 6.49
CA LEU A 157 11.35 12.26 6.40
C LEU A 157 11.75 13.22 5.28
N PHE A 158 12.59 14.17 5.64
CA PHE A 158 13.14 15.18 4.75
C PHE A 158 14.60 14.87 4.48
N ALA A 159 15.10 15.33 3.34
CA ALA A 159 16.47 15.05 2.95
C ALA A 159 17.16 16.27 2.38
N LYS A 160 18.49 16.25 2.44
CA LYS A 160 19.39 17.16 1.74
C LYS A 160 20.55 16.38 1.15
N ALA A 161 20.75 16.49 -0.16
CA ALA A 161 21.92 15.99 -0.87
C ALA A 161 22.98 17.08 -1.00
N TYR A 162 24.25 16.69 -1.05
CA TYR A 162 25.39 17.60 -1.13
C TYR A 162 26.21 17.33 -2.40
N GLY A 163 26.66 18.38 -3.08
CA GLY A 163 27.47 18.26 -4.30
C GLY A 163 28.90 17.78 -4.05
N THR A 164 29.08 16.49 -3.78
CA THR A 164 30.38 15.87 -3.51
C THR A 164 31.06 15.27 -4.75
N SER A 165 30.38 15.24 -5.89
CA SER A 165 30.90 14.81 -7.20
C SER A 165 30.42 15.73 -8.32
N SER A 166 31.29 15.99 -9.31
CA SER A 166 30.99 16.82 -10.49
C SER A 166 30.62 16.03 -11.75
N ILE A 167 30.43 14.71 -11.61
CA ILE A 167 30.16 13.81 -12.73
C ILE A 167 28.66 13.58 -12.86
N ALA A 168 28.12 13.87 -14.04
CA ALA A 168 26.72 13.59 -14.37
C ALA A 168 26.43 12.09 -14.42
N GLY A 169 25.24 11.71 -13.98
CA GLY A 169 24.77 10.33 -13.99
C GLY A 169 23.62 10.12 -13.01
N THR A 170 23.04 8.94 -13.04
CA THR A 170 22.03 8.52 -12.06
C THR A 170 22.74 7.95 -10.84
N TYR A 171 22.50 8.54 -9.68
CA TYR A 171 22.98 8.03 -8.40
C TYR A 171 21.81 7.42 -7.65
N SER A 172 22.02 6.24 -7.08
CA SER A 172 21.00 5.53 -6.32
C SER A 172 21.57 4.96 -5.03
N ASP A 173 20.70 4.82 -4.03
CA ASP A 173 20.96 4.11 -2.79
C ASP A 173 19.70 3.35 -2.38
N THR A 174 19.83 2.44 -1.42
CA THR A 174 18.69 1.76 -0.79
C THR A 174 18.94 1.66 0.71
N ILE A 175 18.14 2.38 1.48
CA ILE A 175 18.18 2.33 2.94
C ILE A 175 17.26 1.23 3.44
N SER A 176 17.81 0.36 4.28
CA SER A 176 17.02 -0.59 5.07
C SER A 176 16.22 0.14 6.15
N VAL A 177 15.01 -0.31 6.42
CA VAL A 177 14.15 0.26 7.48
C VAL A 177 13.36 -0.85 8.15
N THR A 178 13.00 -0.63 9.40
CA THR A 178 12.21 -1.58 10.19
C THR A 178 11.05 -0.85 10.85
N LEU A 179 9.88 -1.47 10.86
CA LEU A 179 8.77 -1.09 11.74
C LEU A 179 8.55 -2.22 12.74
N SER A 180 8.67 -1.93 14.03
CA SER A 180 8.45 -2.90 15.11
C SER A 180 7.27 -2.47 15.99
N TRP A 181 6.53 -3.43 16.53
CA TRP A 181 5.43 -3.22 17.47
C TRP A 181 5.36 -4.34 18.51
#